data_AF-A0A952BG98-F1
#
_entry.id   AF-A0A952BG98-F1
#
_cell.length_a   1.000
_cell.length_b   1.000
_cell.length_c   1.000
_cell.angle_alpha   90.00
_cell.angle_beta   90.00
_cell.angle_gamma   90.00
#
_symmetry.space_group_name_H-M   'P 1'
#
loop_
_entity.id
_entity.type
_entity.pdbx_description
1 polymer ?
#
loop_
_entity_poly.entity_id
_entity_poly.type
_entity_poly.pdbx_seq_one_letter_code
_entity_poly.pdbx_strand_id
1 'polypeptide(L)'
;MVYRKGERAVAKEIRAYTPDHPVAKWIADGDHWLTAWVGQMCTPWQTITKRTGISRKRINELNDDAEPTPDELELLAELWWVTPEGLRRSIEEAKANP
;
A
#
# COMPACT_ATOMS: atom_id res chain seq x y z
N MET A 1 -15.81 4.28 33.71
CA MET A 1 -15.49 4.13 32.28
C MET A 1 -15.20 2.65 32.03
N VAL A 2 -16.14 1.92 31.44
CA VAL A 2 -16.04 0.46 31.29
C VAL A 2 -15.24 0.17 30.03
N TYR A 3 -14.02 -0.34 30.17
CA TYR A 3 -13.24 -0.86 29.05
C TYR A 3 -13.86 -2.18 28.57
N ARG A 4 -14.47 -2.20 27.37
CA ARG A 4 -14.90 -3.45 26.74
C ARG A 4 -13.70 -4.10 26.03
N LYS A 5 -12.99 -4.95 26.76
CA LYS A 5 -12.02 -5.91 26.21
C LYS A 5 -12.82 -6.98 25.44
N GLY A 6 -12.66 -7.06 24.12
CA GLY A 6 -13.30 -8.12 23.32
C GLY A 6 -13.88 -7.71 21.97
N GLU A 7 -13.56 -6.53 21.42
CA GLU A 7 -13.89 -6.23 20.02
C GLU A 7 -13.13 -7.24 19.13
N ARG A 8 -13.86 -8.23 18.60
CA ARG A 8 -13.38 -9.14 17.56
C ARG A 8 -12.76 -8.28 16.46
N ALA A 9 -11.53 -8.59 16.06
CA ALA A 9 -10.91 -7.96 14.91
C ALA A 9 -11.92 -7.96 13.76
N VAL A 10 -12.35 -6.78 13.32
CA VAL A 10 -13.22 -6.64 12.14
C VAL A 10 -12.54 -7.41 11.02
N ALA A 11 -13.26 -8.37 10.42
CA ALA A 11 -12.73 -9.13 9.30
C ALA A 11 -12.30 -8.13 8.23
N LYS A 12 -11.00 -8.08 7.95
CA LYS A 12 -10.45 -7.15 6.98
C LYS A 12 -10.64 -7.80 5.62
N GLU A 13 -11.66 -7.35 4.92
CA GLU A 13 -11.96 -7.82 3.58
C GLU A 13 -10.87 -7.33 2.62
N ILE A 14 -10.33 -8.27 1.83
CA ILE A 14 -9.36 -7.92 0.80
C ILE A 14 -10.11 -7.12 -0.27
N ARG A 15 -9.70 -5.86 -0.48
CA ARG A 15 -10.28 -4.99 -1.49
C ARG A 15 -9.39 -4.96 -2.72
N ALA A 16 -9.95 -5.38 -3.86
CA ALA A 16 -9.23 -5.31 -5.13
C ALA A 16 -8.98 -3.84 -5.53
N TYR A 17 -7.79 -3.58 -6.07
CA TYR A 17 -7.51 -2.31 -6.76
C TYR A 17 -8.36 -2.25 -8.05
N THR A 18 -9.09 -1.16 -8.21
CA THR A 18 -9.97 -0.89 -9.35
C THR A 18 -9.68 0.52 -9.87
N PRO A 19 -10.03 0.86 -11.12
CA PRO A 19 -9.81 2.21 -11.66
C PRO A 19 -10.50 3.33 -10.86
N ASP A 20 -11.61 3.03 -10.18
CA ASP A 20 -12.30 3.97 -9.28
C ASP A 20 -11.66 4.05 -7.87
N HIS A 21 -10.57 3.33 -7.61
CA HIS A 21 -9.89 3.36 -6.32
C HIS A 21 -9.26 4.75 -6.10
N PRO A 22 -9.36 5.35 -4.91
CA PRO A 22 -8.78 6.67 -4.64
C PRO A 22 -7.27 6.77 -4.98
N VAL A 23 -6.55 5.66 -4.86
CA VAL A 23 -5.13 5.57 -5.27
C VAL A 23 -4.94 5.77 -6.77
N ALA A 24 -5.83 5.23 -7.61
CA ALA A 24 -5.77 5.43 -9.07
C ALA A 24 -5.88 6.91 -9.42
N LYS A 25 -6.76 7.64 -8.72
CA LYS A 25 -6.89 9.09 -8.88
C LYS A 25 -5.61 9.83 -8.50
N TRP A 26 -5.00 9.49 -7.36
CA TRP A 26 -3.77 10.17 -6.91
C TRP A 26 -2.61 9.90 -7.86
N ILE A 27 -2.50 8.66 -8.35
CA ILE A 27 -1.54 8.30 -9.40
C ILE A 27 -1.78 9.13 -10.68
N ALA A 28 -3.03 9.26 -11.11
CA ALA A 28 -3.38 10.10 -12.26
C ALA A 28 -3.09 11.60 -12.05
N ASP A 29 -3.14 12.06 -10.80
CA ASP A 29 -2.78 13.44 -10.41
C ASP A 29 -1.24 13.63 -10.29
N GLY A 30 -0.44 12.57 -10.46
CA GLY A 30 1.03 12.60 -10.49
C GLY A 30 1.73 12.18 -9.20
N ASP A 31 1.01 11.63 -8.22
CA ASP A 31 1.64 11.06 -7.02
C ASP A 31 2.34 9.73 -7.33
N HIS A 32 3.53 9.54 -6.76
CA HIS A 32 4.20 8.24 -6.77
C HIS A 32 3.29 7.17 -6.15
N TRP A 33 3.26 5.98 -6.76
CA TRP A 33 2.37 4.88 -6.36
C TRP A 33 2.43 4.60 -4.85
N LEU A 34 3.64 4.59 -4.27
CA LEU A 34 3.84 4.27 -2.86
C LEU A 34 3.31 5.38 -1.94
N THR A 35 3.48 6.64 -2.33
CA THR A 35 2.94 7.80 -1.59
C THR A 35 1.41 7.80 -1.64
N ALA A 36 0.81 7.48 -2.78
CA ALA A 36 -0.64 7.36 -2.93
C ALA A 36 -1.22 6.28 -2.00
N TRP A 37 -0.60 5.10 -1.93
CA TRP A 37 -1.02 4.05 -0.98
C TRP A 37 -0.82 4.46 0.48
N VAL A 38 0.31 5.07 0.82
CA VAL A 38 0.60 5.54 2.18
C VAL A 38 -0.41 6.58 2.65
N GLY A 39 -0.75 7.54 1.80
CA GLY A 39 -1.75 8.57 2.07
C GLY A 39 -3.14 7.96 2.23
N GLN A 40 -3.58 7.16 1.26
CA GLN A 40 -4.91 6.57 1.27
C GLN A 40 -5.13 5.61 2.45
N MET A 41 -4.13 4.79 2.76
CA MET A 41 -4.21 3.81 3.85
C MET A 41 -3.76 4.39 5.19
N CYS A 42 -3.41 5.68 5.23
CA CYS A 42 -2.92 6.39 6.41
C CYS A 42 -1.83 5.59 7.15
N THR A 43 -0.89 5.01 6.40
CA THR A 43 0.11 4.08 6.94
C THR A 43 1.48 4.76 7.04
N PRO A 44 1.92 5.19 8.23
CA PRO A 44 3.20 5.87 8.38
C PRO A 44 4.37 4.98 7.92
N TRP A 45 5.41 5.59 7.36
CA TRP A 45 6.61 4.89 6.88
C TRP A 45 7.22 3.93 7.90
N GLN A 46 7.25 4.32 9.18
CA GLN A 46 7.75 3.45 10.25
C GLN A 46 6.87 2.22 10.47
N THR A 47 5.57 2.33 10.25
CA THR A 47 4.62 1.22 10.36
C THR A 47 4.86 0.19 9.27
N ILE A 48 5.19 0.63 8.05
CA ILE A 48 5.58 -0.27 6.95
C ILE A 48 6.79 -1.07 7.39
N THR A 49 7.90 -0.42 7.76
CA THR A 49 9.12 -1.13 8.21
C THR A 49 8.85 -2.10 9.36
N LYS A 50 8.04 -1.71 10.36
CA LYS A 50 7.75 -2.59 11.51
C LYS A 50 6.88 -3.79 11.15
N ARG A 51 5.98 -3.67 10.16
CA ARG A 51 5.03 -4.73 9.82
C ARG A 51 5.51 -5.64 8.69
N THR A 52 6.26 -5.11 7.75
CA THR A 52 6.76 -5.85 6.59
C THR A 52 8.22 -6.26 6.73
N GLY A 53 8.97 -5.64 7.65
CA GLY A 53 10.42 -5.84 7.75
C GLY A 53 11.22 -5.14 6.65
N ILE A 54 10.56 -4.47 5.69
CA ILE A 54 11.23 -3.75 4.60
C ILE A 54 11.98 -2.56 5.19
N SER A 55 13.29 -2.49 4.93
CA SER A 55 14.15 -1.44 5.47
C SER A 55 13.70 -0.05 5.00
N ARG A 56 13.93 0.98 5.82
CA ARG A 56 13.59 2.37 5.44
C ARG A 56 14.30 2.81 4.15
N LYS A 57 15.54 2.36 3.95
CA LYS A 57 16.29 2.61 2.71
C LYS A 57 15.55 2.03 1.51
N ARG A 58 15.15 0.75 1.60
CA ARG A 58 14.43 0.07 0.52
C ARG A 58 13.06 0.70 0.25
N ILE A 59 12.34 1.13 1.28
CA ILE A 59 11.08 1.89 1.12
C ILE A 59 11.30 3.19 0.34
N ASN A 60 12.41 3.90 0.59
CA ASN A 60 12.71 5.12 -0.18
C ASN A 60 13.02 4.78 -1.64
N GLU A 61 13.81 3.73 -1.92
CA GLU A 61 14.05 3.26 -3.29
C GLU A 61 12.74 2.92 -4.01
N LEU A 62 11.79 2.25 -3.33
CA LEU A 62 10.47 1.95 -3.88
C LEU A 62 9.62 3.21 -4.12
N ASN A 63 9.79 4.23 -3.29
CA ASN A 63 9.14 5.53 -3.49
C ASN A 63 9.74 6.30 -4.67
N ASP A 64 11.03 6.10 -4.95
CA ASP A 64 11.74 6.61 -6.12
C ASP A 64 11.55 5.66 -7.34
N ASP A 65 10.41 4.96 -7.40
CA ASP A 65 9.96 4.09 -8.49
C ASP A 65 10.85 2.88 -8.80
N ALA A 66 11.68 2.43 -7.84
CA ALA A 66 12.36 1.15 -7.96
C ALA A 66 11.36 -0.01 -8.07
N GLU A 67 11.70 -1.03 -8.86
CA GLU A 67 10.86 -2.23 -8.99
C GLU A 67 10.82 -3.01 -7.67
N PRO A 68 9.63 -3.28 -7.11
CA PRO A 68 9.49 -4.16 -5.95
C PRO A 68 9.69 -5.63 -6.32
N THR A 69 10.22 -6.40 -5.40
CA THR A 69 10.26 -7.86 -5.54
C THR A 69 8.87 -8.46 -5.32
N PRO A 70 8.61 -9.70 -5.79
CA PRO A 70 7.35 -10.39 -5.50
C PRO A 70 7.05 -10.48 -4.00
N ASP A 71 8.06 -10.76 -3.17
CA ASP A 71 7.89 -10.81 -1.71
C ASP A 71 7.50 -9.44 -1.13
N GLU A 72 8.12 -8.36 -1.61
CA GLU A 72 7.79 -7.00 -1.18
C GLU A 72 6.34 -6.63 -1.55
N LEU A 73 5.88 -7.04 -2.73
CA LEU A 73 4.50 -6.86 -3.17
C LEU A 73 3.52 -7.62 -2.28
N GLU A 74 3.81 -8.87 -1.92
CA GLU A 74 2.94 -9.64 -1.03
C GLU A 74 2.84 -9.01 0.36
N LEU A 75 3.97 -8.58 0.94
CA LEU A 75 4.01 -7.94 2.26
C LEU A 75 3.22 -6.63 2.28
N LEU A 76 3.34 -5.80 1.24
CA LEU A 76 2.59 -4.55 1.12
C LEU A 76 1.11 -4.79 0.85
N ALA A 77 0.78 -5.81 0.03
CA ALA A 77 -0.58 -6.21 -0.25
C ALA A 77 -1.30 -6.71 1.02
N GLU A 78 -0.63 -7.54 1.83
CA GLU A 78 -1.15 -8.00 3.13
C GLU A 78 -1.34 -6.81 4.10
N LEU A 79 -0.39 -5.88 4.14
CA LEU A 79 -0.45 -4.71 5.00
C LEU A 79 -1.68 -3.84 4.71
N TRP A 80 -2.06 -3.71 3.44
CA TRP A 80 -3.17 -2.85 3.00
C TRP A 80 -4.45 -3.60 2.67
N TRP A 81 -4.48 -4.92 2.86
CA TRP A 81 -5.61 -5.78 2.54
C TRP A 81 -6.05 -5.63 1.08
N VAL A 82 -5.07 -5.68 0.17
CA VAL A 82 -5.29 -5.68 -1.28
C VAL A 82 -4.66 -6.92 -1.90
N THR A 83 -4.93 -7.20 -3.16
CA THR A 83 -4.25 -8.30 -3.87
C THR A 83 -2.89 -7.84 -4.39
N PRO A 84 -1.86 -8.70 -4.40
CA PRO A 84 -0.56 -8.37 -5.01
C PRO A 84 -0.69 -7.95 -6.49
N GLU A 85 -1.62 -8.57 -7.21
CA GLU A 85 -1.94 -8.23 -8.61
C GLU A 85 -2.52 -6.82 -8.74
N GLY A 86 -3.40 -6.42 -7.81
CA GLY A 86 -3.96 -5.08 -7.76
C GLY A 86 -2.89 -4.04 -7.47
N LEU A 87 -1.98 -4.36 -6.53
CA LEU A 87 -0.84 -3.50 -6.21
C LEU A 87 0.09 -3.34 -7.42
N ARG A 88 0.43 -4.44 -8.10
CA ARG A 88 1.22 -4.42 -9.33
C ARG A 88 0.60 -3.56 -10.42
N ARG A 89 -0.71 -3.69 -10.64
CA ARG A 89 -1.43 -2.85 -11.62
C ARG A 89 -1.30 -1.36 -11.29
N SER A 90 -1.40 -0.99 -10.02
CA SER A 90 -1.22 0.43 -9.62
C SER A 90 0.19 0.95 -9.91
N ILE A 91 1.21 0.12 -9.78
CA ILE A 91 2.61 0.48 -10.12
C ILE A 91 2.76 0.67 -11.64
N GLU A 92 2.17 -0.23 -12.43
CA GLU A 92 2.18 -0.12 -13.89
C GLU A 92 1.46 1.15 -14.37
N GLU A 93 0.33 1.50 -13.73
CA GLU A 93 -0.42 2.72 -14.01
C GLU A 93 0.38 3.98 -13.68
N ALA A 94 1.11 4.00 -12.56
CA ALA A 94 1.98 5.11 -12.20
C ALA A 94 3.15 5.28 -13.18
N LYS A 95 3.75 4.19 -13.65
CA LYS A 95 4.80 4.24 -14.68
C LYS A 95 4.29 4.74 -16.04
N ALA A 96 3.01 4.52 -16.34
CA ALA A 96 2.39 4.96 -17.59
C ALA A 96 2.01 6.45 -17.58
N ASN A 97 1.92 7.08 -16.40
CA ASN A 97 1.58 8.49 -16.21
C ASN A 97 2.79 9.24 -15.59
N PRO A 98 3.78 9.67 -16.40
CA PRO A 98 4.98 10.37 -15.91
C PRO A 98 4.74 11.83 -15.50
#